data_AF-A0A520LZW8-F1
#
_entry.id   AF-A0A520LZW8-F1
#
_cell.length_a   1.000
_cell.length_b   1.000
_cell.length_c   1.000
_cell.angle_alpha   90.00
_cell.angle_beta   90.00
_cell.angle_gamma   90.00
#
_symmetry.space_group_name_H-M   'P 1'
#
loop_
_entity.id
_entity.type
_entity.pdbx_description
1 polymer ?
#
loop_
_entity_poly.entity_id
_entity_poly.type
_entity_poly.pdbx_seq_one_letter_code
_entity_poly.pdbx_strand_id
1 'polypeptide(L)'
;MAKYKLEYLWLDGYTPVPNVRGKTRIGDYDEFPTLEDLPEWGFDGSSTQQAEGGDSDCILKPVAIYADAGRSGNAALVMCEVMLPDGNPHPSNARANILDDPGAWFGFEQEYFLEQDGRPLGWPETGYPEAQGEYYTGVGYKNVGDIARTIVDEHLDLCLAAGINHEGINAEVAKGQWEFQIFGKGSKNCADQMWVARYLLLRCAEKYGVDVNLHCKPFEGDWNGSGMHCNFSTDKLRDEGGEDYFNSLMDAFEKNREAHIAAYGPDNHMRLTGLHETQSIDKFSWGVADRGASIRVPHSFVNNGYKGYLEDRRPNSQGDPYAIASRVLQTIAEVG
;
A
#
# COMPACT_ATOMS: atom_id res chain seq x y z
N MET A 1 34.83 11.35 -0.52
CA MET A 1 33.46 11.32 0.01
C MET A 1 32.62 12.40 -0.62
N ALA A 2 31.61 11.99 -1.38
CA ALA A 2 30.56 12.86 -1.89
C ALA A 2 29.47 13.05 -0.82
N LYS A 3 28.79 14.20 -0.85
CA LYS A 3 27.66 14.49 0.04
C LYS A 3 26.40 13.78 -0.49
N TYR A 4 25.77 12.98 0.35
CA TYR A 4 24.47 12.36 0.07
C TYR A 4 23.36 13.04 0.89
N LYS A 5 22.21 13.24 0.25
CA LYS A 5 20.97 13.64 0.91
C LYS A 5 20.18 12.37 1.24
N LEU A 6 20.10 12.03 2.51
CA LEU A 6 19.38 10.85 2.98
C LEU A 6 18.03 11.30 3.54
N GLU A 7 16.94 11.04 2.83
CA GLU A 7 15.59 11.33 3.30
C GLU A 7 15.09 10.16 4.17
N TYR A 8 15.10 10.35 5.50
CA TYR A 8 14.61 9.34 6.44
C TYR A 8 13.09 9.41 6.49
N LEU A 9 12.44 8.31 6.12
CA LEU A 9 10.99 8.15 6.04
C LEU A 9 10.49 7.28 7.20
N TRP A 10 9.38 7.64 7.81
CA TRP A 10 8.75 6.84 8.87
C TRP A 10 7.25 7.05 8.94
N LEU A 11 6.55 6.17 9.65
CA LEU A 11 5.12 6.30 9.92
C LEU A 11 4.89 6.95 11.28
N ASP A 12 4.00 7.93 11.32
CA ASP A 12 3.60 8.60 12.55
C ASP A 12 2.60 7.77 13.38
N GLY A 13 2.16 8.33 14.51
CA GLY A 13 1.24 7.68 15.46
C GLY A 13 -0.22 8.09 15.29
N TYR A 14 -0.59 8.77 14.19
CA TYR A 14 -1.99 9.12 13.98
C TYR A 14 -2.83 7.86 13.76
N THR A 15 -4.05 7.87 14.31
CA THR A 15 -5.01 6.78 14.19
C THR A 15 -6.35 7.32 13.67
N PRO A 16 -7.12 6.54 12.90
CA PRO A 16 -6.84 5.14 12.54
C PRO A 16 -5.83 4.94 11.41
N VAL A 17 -5.39 6.01 10.73
CA VAL A 17 -4.46 5.94 9.58
C VAL A 17 -3.18 6.72 9.91
N PRO A 18 -2.00 6.10 9.85
CA PRO A 18 -0.74 6.82 10.00
C PRO A 18 -0.39 7.58 8.73
N ASN A 19 0.32 8.70 8.88
CA ASN A 19 0.93 9.41 7.77
C ASN A 19 2.39 9.00 7.61
N VAL A 20 2.88 9.00 6.37
CA VAL A 20 4.32 8.96 6.11
C VAL A 20 4.91 10.35 6.35
N ARG A 21 6.03 10.40 7.07
CA ARG A 21 6.81 11.60 7.39
C ARG A 21 8.21 11.46 6.81
N GLY A 22 8.88 12.58 6.56
CA GLY A 22 10.22 12.60 5.97
C GLY A 22 11.08 13.74 6.53
N LYS A 23 12.39 13.51 6.67
CA LYS A 23 13.38 14.58 6.86
C LYS A 23 14.76 14.20 6.32
N THR A 24 15.52 15.20 5.83
CA THR A 24 16.83 14.97 5.22
C THR A 24 17.99 15.03 6.22
N ARG A 25 18.79 13.95 6.31
CA ARG A 25 20.16 13.95 6.85
C ARG A 25 21.16 14.16 5.73
N ILE A 26 22.27 14.84 6.02
CA ILE A 26 23.42 14.86 5.11
C ILE A 26 24.47 13.84 5.59
N GLY A 27 24.91 12.97 4.71
CA GLY A 27 25.99 12.00 4.95
C GLY A 27 27.14 12.16 3.96
N ASP A 28 28.30 11.63 4.35
CA ASP A 28 29.52 11.62 3.53
C ASP A 28 29.85 10.17 3.16
N TYR A 29 29.76 9.84 1.87
CA TYR A 29 30.03 8.48 1.38
C TYR A 29 30.84 8.51 0.09
N ASP A 30 31.70 7.53 -0.10
CA ASP A 30 32.48 7.41 -1.35
C ASP A 30 31.63 6.82 -2.49
N GLU A 31 30.70 5.92 -2.16
CA GLU A 31 29.74 5.29 -3.07
C GLU A 31 28.32 5.39 -2.51
N PHE A 32 27.32 4.80 -3.17
CA PHE A 32 25.96 4.74 -2.64
C PHE A 32 25.97 3.89 -1.35
N PRO A 33 25.47 4.39 -0.20
CA PRO A 33 25.60 3.70 1.07
C PRO A 33 24.80 2.40 1.11
N THR A 34 25.28 1.39 1.84
CA THR A 34 24.47 0.22 2.19
C THR A 34 23.61 0.51 3.41
N LEU A 35 22.68 -0.39 3.74
CA LEU A 35 21.80 -0.23 4.91
C LEU A 35 22.62 -0.16 6.22
N GLU A 36 23.70 -0.93 6.33
CA GLU A 36 24.57 -1.00 7.51
C GLU A 36 25.40 0.28 7.71
N ASP A 37 25.64 1.04 6.64
CA ASP A 37 26.33 2.33 6.70
C ASP A 37 25.45 3.45 7.27
N LEU A 38 24.13 3.21 7.38
CA LEU A 38 23.17 4.23 7.75
C LEU A 38 23.04 4.34 9.28
N PRO A 39 23.36 5.50 9.87
CA PRO A 39 23.16 5.71 11.30
C PRO A 39 21.68 5.81 11.66
N GLU A 40 21.33 5.35 12.86
CA GLU A 40 20.06 5.71 13.50
C GLU A 40 19.94 7.23 13.68
N TRP A 41 18.71 7.71 13.84
CA TRP A 41 18.43 9.14 14.03
C TRP A 41 17.23 9.38 14.94
N GLY A 42 17.23 10.43 15.75
CA GLY A 42 16.09 10.78 16.61
C GLY A 42 15.12 11.74 15.94
N PHE A 43 13.87 11.78 16.37
CA PHE A 43 12.88 12.82 16.03
C PHE A 43 11.97 13.14 17.23
N ASP A 44 11.32 14.30 17.18
CA ASP A 44 10.32 14.71 18.18
C ASP A 44 8.99 14.01 17.93
N GLY A 45 8.71 12.99 18.75
CA GLY A 45 7.48 12.20 18.72
C GLY A 45 6.23 12.94 19.22
N SER A 46 6.38 14.05 19.94
CA SER A 46 5.23 14.84 20.41
C SER A 46 4.51 15.55 19.26
N SER A 47 5.25 15.85 18.19
CA SER A 47 4.72 16.44 16.96
C SER A 47 4.07 15.42 16.01
N THR A 48 4.07 14.13 16.36
CA THR A 48 3.63 13.04 15.47
C THR A 48 2.73 12.01 16.15
N GLN A 49 2.14 12.34 17.32
CA GLN A 49 1.28 11.43 18.11
C GLN A 49 2.03 10.16 18.58
N GLN A 50 3.33 10.25 18.83
CA GLN A 50 4.16 9.12 19.25
C GLN A 50 4.75 9.30 20.64
N ALA A 51 4.72 10.49 21.22
CA ALA A 51 5.15 10.70 22.59
C ALA A 51 4.46 11.91 23.23
N GLU A 52 4.54 12.03 24.55
CA GLU A 52 4.14 13.24 25.27
C GLU A 52 5.35 14.18 25.42
N GLY A 53 5.12 15.50 25.52
CA GLY A 53 6.20 16.51 25.41
C GLY A 53 7.30 16.46 26.49
N GLY A 54 7.11 15.74 27.60
CA GLY A 54 8.10 15.63 28.68
C GLY A 54 9.25 14.63 28.42
N ASP A 55 9.01 13.66 27.54
CA ASP A 55 9.99 12.64 27.10
C ASP A 55 9.58 12.21 25.67
N SER A 56 9.96 13.02 24.69
CA SER A 56 9.39 12.97 23.33
C SER A 56 10.30 12.36 22.28
N ASP A 57 11.54 12.01 22.61
CA ASP A 57 12.49 11.49 21.63
C ASP A 57 12.11 10.07 21.20
N CYS A 58 11.91 9.89 19.90
CA CYS A 58 11.73 8.59 19.26
C CYS A 58 12.91 8.31 18.32
N ILE A 59 13.26 7.04 18.13
CA ILE A 59 14.40 6.62 17.31
C ILE A 59 13.90 6.10 15.96
N LEU A 60 14.53 6.56 14.88
CA LEU A 60 14.43 6.04 13.53
C LEU A 60 15.56 5.04 13.30
N LYS A 61 15.18 3.77 13.12
CA LYS A 61 16.10 2.71 12.74
C LYS A 61 15.93 2.41 11.25
N PRO A 62 16.96 2.61 10.41
CA PRO A 62 16.93 2.25 9.00
C PRO A 62 16.58 0.78 8.78
N VAL A 63 15.68 0.50 7.82
CA VAL A 63 15.27 -0.85 7.47
C VAL A 63 15.35 -1.14 5.97
N ALA A 64 15.33 -0.12 5.12
CA ALA A 64 15.57 -0.23 3.68
C ALA A 64 16.12 1.09 3.12
N ILE A 65 16.83 1.01 2.00
CA ILE A 65 17.37 2.17 1.28
C ILE A 65 17.05 2.06 -0.22
N TYR A 66 16.68 3.19 -0.82
CA TYR A 66 16.32 3.32 -2.23
C TYR A 66 16.99 4.55 -2.83
N ALA A 67 17.26 4.53 -4.14
CA ALA A 67 17.74 5.72 -4.84
C ALA A 67 16.62 6.78 -4.91
N ASP A 68 16.94 8.06 -4.71
CA ASP A 68 15.98 9.16 -4.84
C ASP A 68 16.24 9.95 -6.13
N ALA A 69 15.57 9.53 -7.21
CA ALA A 69 15.64 10.22 -8.51
C ALA A 69 14.86 11.55 -8.55
N GLY A 70 14.01 11.82 -7.53
CA GLY A 70 13.25 13.07 -7.43
C GLY A 70 14.09 14.26 -6.97
N ARG A 71 15.35 14.01 -6.57
CA ARG A 71 16.29 15.05 -6.14
C ARG A 71 17.56 15.02 -6.99
N SER A 72 18.07 16.20 -7.34
CA SER A 72 19.32 16.32 -8.10
C SER A 72 20.55 15.82 -7.34
N GLY A 73 21.48 15.17 -8.04
CA GLY A 73 22.74 14.68 -7.44
C GLY A 73 22.54 13.45 -6.55
N ASN A 74 23.42 13.27 -5.56
CA ASN A 74 23.43 12.08 -4.71
C ASN A 74 22.32 12.15 -3.66
N ALA A 75 21.28 11.33 -3.82
CA ALA A 75 20.15 11.29 -2.92
C ALA A 75 19.62 9.86 -2.74
N ALA A 76 19.12 9.57 -1.54
CA ALA A 76 18.53 8.29 -1.19
C ALA A 76 17.31 8.48 -0.29
N LEU A 77 16.32 7.62 -0.43
CA LEU A 77 15.22 7.44 0.50
C LEU A 77 15.62 6.33 1.48
N VAL A 78 15.43 6.55 2.78
CA VAL A 78 15.73 5.60 3.84
C VAL A 78 14.43 5.29 4.57
N MET A 79 13.85 4.14 4.32
CA MET A 79 12.68 3.69 5.08
C MET A 79 13.16 3.29 6.48
N CYS A 80 12.48 3.77 7.51
CA CYS A 80 12.80 3.51 8.90
C CYS A 80 11.62 2.87 9.65
N GLU A 81 11.95 2.06 10.65
CA GLU A 81 11.02 1.69 11.70
C GLU A 81 11.22 2.58 12.93
N VAL A 82 10.14 2.78 13.70
CA VAL A 82 10.16 3.63 14.88
C VAL A 82 10.41 2.77 16.13
N MET A 83 11.40 3.18 16.91
CA MET A 83 11.84 2.52 18.12
C MET A 83 11.73 3.47 19.31
N LEU A 84 11.47 2.91 20.49
CA LEU A 84 11.59 3.60 21.76
C LEU A 84 13.07 3.77 22.14
N PRO A 85 13.42 4.73 23.02
CA PRO A 85 14.79 4.94 23.49
C PRO A 85 15.45 3.72 24.15
N ASP A 86 14.66 2.78 24.66
CA ASP A 86 15.12 1.52 25.27
C ASP A 86 15.45 0.43 24.23
N GLY A 87 15.24 0.70 22.94
CA GLY A 87 15.50 -0.22 21.83
C GLY A 87 14.32 -1.13 21.47
N ASN A 88 13.18 -1.06 22.17
CA ASN A 88 11.97 -1.80 21.80
C ASN A 88 11.22 -1.12 20.64
N PRO A 89 10.48 -1.87 19.81
CA PRO A 89 9.59 -1.27 18.82
C PRO A 89 8.58 -0.33 19.47
N HIS A 90 8.38 0.84 18.88
CA HIS A 90 7.35 1.78 19.32
C HIS A 90 5.94 1.19 19.11
N PRO A 91 4.93 1.48 19.94
CA PRO A 91 3.57 0.95 19.75
C PRO A 91 2.93 1.23 18.39
N SER A 92 3.34 2.31 17.70
CA SER A 92 2.90 2.63 16.33
C SER A 92 3.63 1.82 15.23
N ASN A 93 4.64 1.03 15.58
CA ASN A 93 5.48 0.29 14.64
C ASN A 93 4.78 -1.02 14.21
N ALA A 94 3.90 -0.92 13.21
CA ALA A 94 3.23 -2.09 12.64
C ALA A 94 4.20 -3.07 11.95
N ARG A 95 5.33 -2.58 11.44
CA ARG A 95 6.36 -3.41 10.76
C ARG A 95 6.95 -4.48 11.69
N ALA A 96 7.07 -4.17 12.97
CA ALA A 96 7.59 -5.12 13.97
C ALA A 96 6.68 -6.35 14.18
N ASN A 97 5.40 -6.27 13.80
CA ASN A 97 4.41 -7.32 14.03
C ASN A 97 4.28 -8.33 12.87
N ILE A 98 5.06 -8.16 11.81
CA ILE A 98 4.97 -9.02 10.62
C ILE A 98 5.83 -10.27 10.80
N LEU A 99 5.24 -11.44 10.52
CA LEU A 99 5.99 -12.68 10.37
C LEU A 99 6.94 -12.55 9.18
N ASP A 100 8.23 -12.68 9.44
CA ASP A 100 9.29 -12.57 8.44
C ASP A 100 9.40 -13.88 7.66
N ASP A 101 8.40 -14.14 6.82
CA ASP A 101 8.40 -15.29 5.91
C ASP A 101 9.04 -14.88 4.56
N PRO A 102 10.28 -15.30 4.28
CA PRO A 102 10.95 -14.99 3.02
C PRO A 102 10.36 -15.74 1.81
N GLY A 103 9.62 -16.83 2.04
CA GLY A 103 8.90 -17.59 1.02
C GLY A 103 7.54 -16.97 0.69
N ALA A 104 7.02 -16.06 1.52
CA ALA A 104 5.79 -15.34 1.24
C ALA A 104 6.00 -14.30 0.13
N TRP A 105 5.13 -14.32 -0.88
CA TRP A 105 5.07 -13.30 -1.91
C TRP A 105 3.80 -12.51 -1.71
N PHE A 106 3.92 -11.19 -1.78
CA PHE A 106 2.80 -10.26 -1.70
C PHE A 106 2.77 -9.37 -2.94
N GLY A 107 1.57 -8.94 -3.31
CA GLY A 107 1.33 -7.91 -4.31
C GLY A 107 0.19 -7.03 -3.86
N PHE A 108 0.39 -5.72 -3.82
CA PHE A 108 -0.64 -4.77 -3.44
C PHE A 108 -1.02 -3.91 -4.65
N GLU A 109 -2.32 -3.88 -4.94
CA GLU A 109 -2.95 -3.09 -6.00
C GLU A 109 -3.53 -1.82 -5.38
N GLN A 110 -2.74 -0.75 -5.27
CA GLN A 110 -3.13 0.48 -4.57
C GLN A 110 -3.96 1.39 -5.47
N GLU A 111 -5.24 1.52 -5.16
CA GLU A 111 -6.11 2.51 -5.78
C GLU A 111 -6.09 3.85 -5.03
N TYR A 112 -6.28 4.95 -5.73
CA TYR A 112 -6.31 6.31 -5.18
C TYR A 112 -7.03 7.28 -6.12
N PHE A 113 -7.50 8.40 -5.58
CA PHE A 113 -7.95 9.54 -6.37
C PHE A 113 -6.88 10.64 -6.37
N LEU A 114 -6.71 11.31 -7.50
CA LEU A 114 -6.00 12.58 -7.58
C LEU A 114 -7.01 13.71 -7.48
N GLU A 115 -6.79 14.64 -6.56
CA GLU A 115 -7.72 15.72 -6.24
C GLU A 115 -7.06 17.10 -6.31
N GLN A 116 -7.82 18.10 -6.73
CA GLN A 116 -7.44 19.50 -6.68
C GLN A 116 -8.64 20.31 -6.20
N ASP A 117 -8.42 21.21 -5.25
CA ASP A 117 -9.47 22.05 -4.64
C ASP A 117 -10.67 21.24 -4.09
N GLY A 118 -10.39 20.06 -3.51
CA GLY A 118 -11.39 19.16 -2.92
C GLY A 118 -12.25 18.41 -3.96
N ARG A 119 -11.81 18.33 -5.21
CA ARG A 119 -12.50 17.64 -6.31
C ARG A 119 -11.53 16.71 -7.04
N PRO A 120 -11.97 15.53 -7.51
CA PRO A 120 -11.12 14.71 -8.36
C PRO A 120 -10.76 15.39 -9.67
N LEU A 121 -9.55 15.12 -10.15
CA LEU A 121 -9.09 15.66 -11.42
C LEU A 121 -10.03 15.26 -12.57
N GLY A 122 -10.43 16.25 -13.35
CA GLY A 122 -11.32 16.10 -14.49
C GLY A 122 -12.82 16.08 -14.15
N TRP A 123 -13.21 16.22 -12.88
CA TRP A 123 -14.58 16.51 -12.48
C TRP A 123 -14.93 17.98 -12.74
N PRO A 124 -16.21 18.31 -13.01
CA PRO A 124 -16.64 19.70 -13.07
C PRO A 124 -16.58 20.35 -11.67
N GLU A 125 -16.38 21.67 -11.64
CA GLU A 125 -16.37 22.48 -10.41
C GLU A 125 -17.63 22.27 -9.55
N THR A 126 -18.78 22.05 -10.22
CA THR A 126 -20.05 21.71 -9.61
C THR A 126 -20.67 20.48 -10.27
N GLY A 127 -21.29 19.60 -9.47
CA GLY A 127 -21.90 18.36 -9.96
C GLY A 127 -20.89 17.23 -10.13
N TYR A 128 -21.16 16.36 -11.11
CA TYR A 128 -20.45 15.12 -11.38
C TYR A 128 -20.09 15.02 -12.87
N PRO A 129 -19.04 14.27 -13.24
CA PRO A 129 -18.79 13.94 -14.65
C PRO A 129 -19.88 12.99 -15.20
N GLU A 130 -19.77 12.63 -16.47
CA GLU A 130 -20.60 11.56 -17.07
C GLU A 130 -20.48 10.25 -16.26
N ALA A 131 -21.48 9.38 -16.36
CA ALA A 131 -21.49 8.11 -15.65
C ALA A 131 -20.25 7.26 -15.95
N GLN A 132 -19.88 6.40 -15.00
CA GLN A 132 -18.73 5.49 -15.13
C GLN A 132 -18.88 4.58 -16.36
N GLY A 133 -17.78 4.36 -17.08
CA GLY A 133 -17.76 3.52 -18.28
C GLY A 133 -16.50 3.71 -19.11
N GLU A 134 -16.36 4.87 -19.77
CA GLU A 134 -15.22 5.14 -20.68
C GLU A 134 -13.89 5.46 -19.96
N TYR A 135 -13.91 5.52 -18.61
CA TYR A 135 -12.76 5.93 -17.79
C TYR A 135 -11.76 4.80 -17.55
N TYR A 136 -12.23 3.59 -17.22
CA TYR A 136 -11.36 2.45 -16.94
C TYR A 136 -10.45 2.16 -18.12
N THR A 137 -9.14 2.18 -17.90
CA THR A 137 -8.11 2.04 -18.96
C THR A 137 -8.30 3.02 -20.14
N GLY A 138 -8.98 4.14 -19.90
CA GLY A 138 -9.36 5.12 -20.92
C GLY A 138 -8.17 5.89 -21.50
N VAL A 139 -8.35 6.40 -22.71
CA VAL A 139 -7.35 7.23 -23.43
C VAL A 139 -8.04 8.48 -23.98
N GLY A 140 -7.33 9.61 -23.93
CA GLY A 140 -7.79 10.90 -24.46
C GLY A 140 -8.32 11.85 -23.38
N TYR A 141 -8.19 13.15 -23.66
CA TYR A 141 -8.48 14.24 -22.71
C TYR A 141 -9.85 14.11 -22.02
N LYS A 142 -10.89 13.71 -22.77
CA LYS A 142 -12.25 13.51 -22.24
C LYS A 142 -12.26 12.56 -21.02
N ASN A 143 -11.49 11.49 -21.08
CA ASN A 143 -11.57 10.38 -20.14
C ASN A 143 -10.55 10.52 -19.01
N VAL A 144 -9.34 11.03 -19.30
CA VAL A 144 -8.24 11.10 -18.31
C VAL A 144 -7.84 12.50 -17.86
N GLY A 145 -8.34 13.55 -18.51
CA GLY A 145 -7.95 14.93 -18.22
C GLY A 145 -6.62 15.33 -18.85
N ASP A 146 -6.11 16.49 -18.41
CA ASP A 146 -4.87 17.12 -18.87
C ASP A 146 -3.62 16.61 -18.13
N ILE A 147 -3.68 16.54 -16.79
CA ILE A 147 -2.48 16.35 -15.96
C ILE A 147 -2.40 15.00 -15.24
N ALA A 148 -3.52 14.30 -15.04
CA ALA A 148 -3.57 13.11 -14.18
C ALA A 148 -2.59 12.02 -14.64
N ARG A 149 -2.57 11.72 -15.94
CA ARG A 149 -1.63 10.73 -16.50
C ARG A 149 -0.16 11.17 -16.36
N THR A 150 0.13 12.46 -16.50
CA THR A 150 1.50 12.97 -16.31
C THR A 150 2.00 12.73 -14.89
N ILE A 151 1.15 12.92 -13.88
CA ILE A 151 1.48 12.63 -12.48
C ILE A 151 1.74 11.13 -12.28
N VAL A 152 0.87 10.29 -12.84
CA VAL A 152 0.97 8.82 -12.72
C VAL A 152 2.21 8.28 -13.43
N ASP A 153 2.49 8.70 -14.66
CA ASP A 153 3.67 8.26 -15.42
C ASP A 153 4.97 8.72 -14.73
N GLU A 154 4.99 9.93 -14.17
CA GLU A 154 6.15 10.41 -13.42
C GLU A 154 6.36 9.65 -12.10
N HIS A 155 5.28 9.34 -11.38
CA HIS A 155 5.35 8.50 -10.19
C HIS A 155 5.91 7.11 -10.51
N LEU A 156 5.45 6.48 -11.61
CA LEU A 156 5.99 5.22 -12.11
C LEU A 156 7.50 5.33 -12.36
N ASP A 157 7.95 6.35 -13.09
CA ASP A 157 9.38 6.57 -13.38
C ASP A 157 10.21 6.73 -12.10
N LEU A 158 9.70 7.46 -11.11
CA LEU A 158 10.35 7.64 -9.80
C LEU A 158 10.46 6.30 -9.05
N CYS A 159 9.40 5.49 -9.05
CA CYS A 159 9.42 4.17 -8.42
C CYS A 159 10.42 3.22 -9.10
N LEU A 160 10.43 3.17 -10.44
CA LEU A 160 11.37 2.35 -11.20
C LEU A 160 12.81 2.79 -10.96
N ALA A 161 13.09 4.09 -10.93
CA ALA A 161 14.41 4.63 -10.64
C ALA A 161 14.86 4.34 -9.20
N ALA A 162 13.92 4.25 -8.25
CA ALA A 162 14.18 3.85 -6.87
C ALA A 162 14.45 2.34 -6.71
N GLY A 163 14.22 1.53 -7.76
CA GLY A 163 14.35 0.08 -7.71
C GLY A 163 13.17 -0.63 -7.03
N ILE A 164 12.02 0.05 -6.92
CA ILE A 164 10.78 -0.56 -6.44
C ILE A 164 10.26 -1.53 -7.50
N ASN A 165 9.85 -2.74 -7.09
CA ASN A 165 9.31 -3.76 -7.99
C ASN A 165 7.84 -3.44 -8.34
N HIS A 166 7.72 -2.47 -9.25
CA HIS A 166 6.47 -1.93 -9.76
C HIS A 166 6.03 -2.69 -11.00
N GLU A 167 4.87 -3.34 -10.95
CA GLU A 167 4.40 -4.26 -12.00
C GLU A 167 3.45 -3.59 -13.01
N GLY A 168 2.82 -2.47 -12.64
CA GLY A 168 1.95 -1.76 -13.57
C GLY A 168 1.18 -0.61 -12.96
N ILE A 169 0.49 0.13 -13.84
CA ILE A 169 -0.45 1.20 -13.53
C ILE A 169 -1.70 1.04 -14.42
N ASN A 170 -2.84 1.53 -13.96
CA ASN A 170 -4.02 1.73 -14.80
C ASN A 170 -4.89 2.90 -14.32
N ALA A 171 -5.62 3.50 -15.25
CA ALA A 171 -6.74 4.37 -14.92
C ALA A 171 -7.90 3.49 -14.43
N GLU A 172 -8.50 3.87 -13.31
CA GLU A 172 -9.57 3.10 -12.66
C GLU A 172 -10.96 3.48 -13.18
N VAL A 173 -11.99 2.81 -12.65
CA VAL A 173 -13.38 2.92 -13.10
C VAL A 173 -13.95 4.34 -12.93
N ALA A 174 -13.59 5.05 -11.87
CA ALA A 174 -14.03 6.43 -11.65
C ALA A 174 -13.07 7.44 -12.29
N LYS A 175 -13.61 8.54 -12.83
CA LYS A 175 -12.78 9.60 -13.40
C LYS A 175 -11.91 10.24 -12.32
N GLY A 176 -10.60 10.31 -12.56
CA GLY A 176 -9.61 10.81 -11.60
C GLY A 176 -9.08 9.75 -10.62
N GLN A 177 -9.61 8.52 -10.68
CA GLN A 177 -9.10 7.37 -9.93
C GLN A 177 -8.03 6.63 -10.74
N TRP A 178 -7.00 6.16 -10.04
CA TRP A 178 -5.88 5.44 -10.62
C TRP A 178 -5.44 4.30 -9.69
N GLU A 179 -4.68 3.37 -10.25
CA GLU A 179 -4.08 2.26 -9.52
C GLU A 179 -2.60 2.11 -9.89
N PHE A 180 -1.80 1.69 -8.92
CA PHE A 180 -0.47 1.14 -9.15
C PHE A 180 -0.27 -0.18 -8.40
N GLN A 181 0.57 -1.07 -8.95
CA GLN A 181 0.79 -2.41 -8.39
C GLN A 181 2.26 -2.63 -7.99
N ILE A 182 2.51 -2.95 -6.71
CA ILE A 182 3.86 -3.31 -6.21
C ILE A 182 3.86 -4.73 -5.69
N PHE A 183 4.78 -5.55 -6.21
CA PHE A 183 4.88 -6.96 -5.87
C PHE A 183 6.25 -7.22 -5.24
N GLY A 184 6.32 -8.08 -4.23
CA GLY A 184 7.56 -8.32 -3.51
C GLY A 184 7.62 -9.70 -2.89
N LYS A 185 8.84 -10.26 -2.89
CA LYS A 185 9.18 -11.43 -2.08
C LYS A 185 9.57 -10.94 -0.68
N GLY A 186 9.04 -11.60 0.35
CA GLY A 186 9.14 -11.18 1.73
C GLY A 186 8.08 -10.13 2.08
N SER A 187 7.31 -10.42 3.13
CA SER A 187 6.20 -9.58 3.61
C SER A 187 6.63 -8.17 4.00
N LYS A 188 7.73 -8.04 4.76
CA LYS A 188 8.29 -6.73 5.13
C LYS A 188 8.77 -5.96 3.90
N ASN A 189 9.52 -6.60 3.02
CA ASN A 189 10.08 -5.95 1.82
C ASN A 189 8.99 -5.39 0.89
N CYS A 190 7.92 -6.15 0.63
CA CYS A 190 6.80 -5.66 -0.18
C CYS A 190 6.10 -4.45 0.46
N ALA A 191 5.86 -4.52 1.78
CA ALA A 191 5.23 -3.42 2.51
C ALA A 191 6.15 -2.18 2.68
N ASP A 192 7.47 -2.37 2.84
CA ASP A 192 8.48 -1.30 2.83
C ASP A 192 8.39 -0.55 1.49
N GLN A 193 8.40 -1.29 0.37
CA GLN A 193 8.27 -0.72 -0.98
C GLN A 193 6.94 0.01 -1.20
N MET A 194 5.83 -0.53 -0.68
CA MET A 194 4.52 0.14 -0.76
C MET A 194 4.52 1.50 -0.07
N TRP A 195 5.10 1.61 1.13
CA TRP A 195 5.15 2.88 1.84
C TRP A 195 6.07 3.90 1.14
N VAL A 196 7.18 3.45 0.57
CA VAL A 196 8.04 4.33 -0.24
C VAL A 196 7.37 4.76 -1.55
N ALA A 197 6.61 3.87 -2.19
CA ALA A 197 5.81 4.20 -3.37
C ALA A 197 4.73 5.24 -3.05
N ARG A 198 4.00 5.09 -1.92
CA ARG A 198 3.04 6.09 -1.42
C ARG A 198 3.71 7.44 -1.15
N TYR A 199 4.89 7.44 -0.52
CA TYR A 199 5.65 8.67 -0.30
C TYR A 199 6.04 9.37 -1.61
N LEU A 200 6.55 8.61 -2.59
CA LEU A 200 6.91 9.14 -3.90
C LEU A 200 5.69 9.71 -4.63
N LEU A 201 4.53 9.06 -4.54
CA LEU A 201 3.29 9.55 -5.13
C LEU A 201 2.87 10.90 -4.52
N LEU A 202 2.81 10.97 -3.20
CA LEU A 202 2.48 12.20 -2.45
C LEU A 202 3.45 13.33 -2.83
N ARG A 203 4.76 13.06 -2.76
CA ARG A 203 5.81 14.02 -3.09
C ARG A 203 5.78 14.46 -4.56
N CYS A 204 5.47 13.55 -5.48
CA CYS A 204 5.32 13.87 -6.90
C CYS A 204 4.14 14.84 -7.11
N ALA A 205 3.01 14.59 -6.46
CA ALA A 205 1.80 15.39 -6.61
C ALA A 205 1.94 16.83 -6.06
N GLU A 206 2.79 17.04 -5.04
CA GLU A 206 3.05 18.36 -4.43
C GLU A 206 3.34 19.47 -5.45
N LYS A 207 4.22 19.20 -6.45
CA LYS A 207 4.62 20.23 -7.43
C LYS A 207 3.50 20.60 -8.42
N TYR A 208 2.46 19.79 -8.49
CA TYR A 208 1.27 20.03 -9.30
C TYR A 208 0.15 20.72 -8.51
N GLY A 209 0.30 20.86 -7.19
CA GLY A 209 -0.78 21.34 -6.31
C GLY A 209 -1.98 20.39 -6.34
N VAL A 210 -1.69 19.08 -6.36
CA VAL A 210 -2.68 17.99 -6.40
C VAL A 210 -2.50 17.16 -5.14
N ASP A 211 -3.61 16.86 -4.48
CA ASP A 211 -3.68 15.95 -3.33
C ASP A 211 -3.93 14.51 -3.80
N VAL A 212 -3.50 13.54 -3.00
CA VAL A 212 -3.75 12.11 -3.22
C VAL A 212 -4.72 11.65 -2.15
N ASN A 213 -5.92 11.28 -2.55
CA ASN A 213 -6.94 10.76 -1.65
C ASN A 213 -6.94 9.24 -1.66
N LEU A 214 -6.58 8.66 -0.51
CA LEU A 214 -6.56 7.22 -0.28
C LEU A 214 -7.84 6.72 0.39
N HIS A 215 -8.82 7.57 0.74
CA HIS A 215 -10.04 7.13 1.42
C HIS A 215 -10.80 6.07 0.60
N CYS A 216 -11.33 5.04 1.26
CA CYS A 216 -11.89 3.87 0.58
C CYS A 216 -13.20 4.13 -0.16
N LYS A 217 -13.89 5.23 0.18
CA LYS A 217 -15.12 5.68 -0.48
C LYS A 217 -15.20 7.21 -0.38
N PRO A 218 -14.37 7.96 -1.14
CA PRO A 218 -14.25 9.40 -0.97
C PRO A 218 -15.48 10.16 -1.49
N PHE A 219 -16.24 9.55 -2.42
CA PHE A 219 -17.42 10.16 -3.03
C PHE A 219 -18.66 9.29 -2.82
N GLU A 220 -19.74 9.94 -2.37
CA GLU A 220 -21.06 9.33 -2.27
C GLU A 220 -21.73 9.17 -3.64
N GLY A 221 -22.64 8.20 -3.73
CA GLY A 221 -23.37 7.88 -4.97
C GLY A 221 -22.77 6.68 -5.71
N ASP A 222 -23.07 6.61 -7.01
CA ASP A 222 -22.76 5.49 -7.90
C ASP A 222 -21.32 5.56 -8.46
N TRP A 223 -20.36 5.83 -7.59
CA TRP A 223 -18.93 5.91 -7.91
C TRP A 223 -18.19 4.75 -7.26
N ASN A 224 -17.20 4.17 -7.93
CA ASN A 224 -16.38 3.12 -7.33
C ASN A 224 -15.65 3.65 -6.08
N GLY A 225 -15.47 2.77 -5.10
CA GLY A 225 -14.57 3.04 -3.97
C GLY A 225 -13.13 2.72 -4.34
N SER A 226 -12.21 2.96 -3.42
CA SER A 226 -10.78 2.67 -3.58
C SER A 226 -10.33 1.49 -2.71
N GLY A 227 -9.77 0.48 -3.36
CA GLY A 227 -9.23 -0.73 -2.76
C GLY A 227 -7.71 -0.70 -2.55
N MET A 228 -7.22 -1.71 -1.81
CA MET A 228 -5.83 -2.15 -1.93
C MET A 228 -5.80 -3.67 -2.01
N HIS A 229 -6.18 -4.25 -3.15
CA HIS A 229 -6.24 -5.71 -3.25
C HIS A 229 -4.89 -6.32 -2.90
N CYS A 230 -4.93 -7.37 -2.07
CA CYS A 230 -3.75 -8.05 -1.56
C CYS A 230 -3.64 -9.41 -2.23
N ASN A 231 -2.79 -9.50 -3.24
CA ASN A 231 -2.34 -10.75 -3.81
C ASN A 231 -1.31 -11.39 -2.87
N PHE A 232 -1.46 -12.68 -2.56
CA PHE A 232 -0.50 -13.38 -1.71
C PHE A 232 -0.34 -14.85 -2.08
N SER A 233 0.85 -15.38 -1.80
CA SER A 233 1.14 -16.82 -1.89
C SER A 233 2.32 -17.22 -1.00
N THR A 234 2.34 -18.48 -0.58
CA THR A 234 3.49 -19.12 0.09
C THR A 234 4.10 -20.17 -0.83
N ASP A 235 5.30 -20.67 -0.50
CA ASP A 235 5.90 -21.80 -1.23
C ASP A 235 4.93 -22.99 -1.28
N LYS A 236 4.28 -23.31 -0.14
CA LYS A 236 3.27 -24.37 -0.08
C LYS A 236 2.13 -24.16 -1.07
N LEU A 237 1.56 -22.95 -1.15
CA LEU A 237 0.47 -22.68 -2.10
C LEU A 237 0.93 -22.74 -3.57
N ARG A 238 2.17 -22.31 -3.87
CA ARG A 238 2.67 -22.30 -5.25
C ARG A 238 3.13 -23.68 -5.72
N ASP A 239 3.80 -24.43 -4.86
CA ASP A 239 4.52 -25.65 -5.24
C ASP A 239 3.72 -26.91 -4.93
N GLU A 240 2.98 -26.94 -3.81
CA GLU A 240 2.20 -28.11 -3.37
C GLU A 240 0.70 -27.96 -3.68
N GLY A 241 0.09 -26.84 -3.29
CA GLY A 241 -1.34 -26.56 -3.47
C GLY A 241 -2.25 -27.61 -2.84
N GLY A 242 -3.31 -27.98 -3.56
CA GLY A 242 -4.27 -28.99 -3.15
C GLY A 242 -5.59 -28.42 -2.65
N GLU A 243 -6.69 -29.07 -3.05
CA GLU A 243 -8.06 -28.67 -2.72
C GLU A 243 -8.31 -28.61 -1.21
N ASP A 244 -7.87 -29.64 -0.47
CA ASP A 244 -8.06 -29.72 0.98
C ASP A 244 -7.32 -28.61 1.72
N TYR A 245 -6.09 -28.31 1.30
CA TYR A 245 -5.31 -27.20 1.85
C TYR A 245 -5.98 -25.86 1.56
N PHE A 246 -6.39 -25.65 0.31
CA PHE A 246 -7.08 -24.43 -0.10
C PHE A 246 -8.41 -24.22 0.64
N ASN A 247 -9.25 -25.26 0.76
CA ASN A 247 -10.50 -25.16 1.49
C ASN A 247 -10.26 -24.86 2.98
N SER A 248 -9.24 -25.49 3.59
CA SER A 248 -8.86 -25.21 4.98
C SER A 248 -8.37 -23.76 5.16
N LEU A 249 -7.67 -23.19 4.16
CA LEU A 249 -7.32 -21.78 4.13
C LEU A 249 -8.57 -20.89 4.08
N MET A 250 -9.53 -21.20 3.21
CA MET A 250 -10.76 -20.41 3.10
C MET A 250 -11.59 -20.45 4.39
N ASP A 251 -11.70 -21.61 5.04
CA ASP A 251 -12.35 -21.76 6.34
C ASP A 251 -11.65 -20.91 7.43
N ALA A 252 -10.31 -20.88 7.44
CA ALA A 252 -9.55 -20.06 8.38
C ALA A 252 -9.74 -18.55 8.12
N PHE A 253 -9.82 -18.13 6.85
CA PHE A 253 -10.08 -16.74 6.46
C PHE A 253 -11.51 -16.30 6.77
N GLU A 254 -12.49 -17.20 6.64
CA GLU A 254 -13.88 -16.96 7.07
C GLU A 254 -13.96 -16.82 8.60
N LYS A 255 -13.38 -17.78 9.33
CA LYS A 255 -13.31 -17.78 10.80
C LYS A 255 -12.70 -16.48 11.34
N ASN A 256 -11.64 -15.98 10.70
CA ASN A 256 -10.93 -14.77 11.12
C ASN A 256 -11.44 -13.48 10.46
N ARG A 257 -12.60 -13.50 9.77
CA ARG A 257 -13.12 -12.35 9.00
C ARG A 257 -13.06 -11.02 9.76
N GLU A 258 -13.59 -10.98 10.99
CA GLU A 258 -13.62 -9.75 11.79
C GLU A 258 -12.21 -9.20 12.09
N ALA A 259 -11.25 -10.09 12.36
CA ALA A 259 -9.86 -9.70 12.60
C ALA A 259 -9.17 -9.19 11.32
N HIS A 260 -9.50 -9.77 10.16
CA HIS A 260 -9.08 -9.24 8.87
C HIS A 260 -9.67 -7.85 8.60
N ILE A 261 -10.99 -7.70 8.72
CA ILE A 261 -11.68 -6.42 8.49
C ILE A 261 -11.11 -5.32 9.41
N ALA A 262 -10.83 -5.62 10.68
CA ALA A 262 -10.22 -4.67 11.60
C ALA A 262 -8.81 -4.20 11.18
N ALA A 263 -8.06 -5.03 10.46
CA ALA A 263 -6.73 -4.69 9.95
C ALA A 263 -6.75 -4.07 8.53
N TYR A 264 -7.91 -4.07 7.87
CA TYR A 264 -8.04 -3.80 6.42
C TYR A 264 -8.39 -2.35 6.09
N GLY A 265 -8.14 -1.45 7.04
CA GLY A 265 -8.32 -0.01 6.95
C GLY A 265 -9.68 0.47 7.48
N PRO A 266 -9.77 1.74 7.88
CA PRO A 266 -10.98 2.32 8.46
C PRO A 266 -12.11 2.47 7.44
N ASP A 267 -13.33 2.64 7.91
CA ASP A 267 -14.51 2.99 7.10
C ASP A 267 -14.84 2.03 5.95
N ASN A 268 -14.23 0.84 5.95
CA ASN A 268 -14.36 -0.13 4.87
C ASN A 268 -15.80 -0.62 4.65
N HIS A 269 -16.69 -0.44 5.64
CA HIS A 269 -18.13 -0.69 5.54
C HIS A 269 -18.82 0.20 4.48
N MET A 270 -18.25 1.36 4.17
CA MET A 270 -18.71 2.26 3.11
C MET A 270 -18.37 1.74 1.71
N ARG A 271 -17.32 0.91 1.58
CA ARG A 271 -16.86 0.32 0.33
C ARG A 271 -17.41 -1.09 0.12
N LEU A 272 -17.23 -1.97 1.12
CA LEU A 272 -17.61 -3.39 1.10
C LEU A 272 -19.11 -3.56 1.35
N THR A 273 -19.91 -3.22 0.34
CA THR A 273 -21.38 -3.20 0.43
C THR A 273 -22.03 -4.39 -0.28
N GLY A 274 -21.27 -5.17 -1.06
CA GLY A 274 -21.83 -6.15 -1.99
C GLY A 274 -22.10 -5.58 -3.39
N LEU A 275 -21.91 -4.26 -3.58
CA LEU A 275 -21.99 -3.57 -4.85
C LEU A 275 -20.58 -3.23 -5.35
N HIS A 276 -20.47 -2.77 -6.61
CA HIS A 276 -19.22 -2.28 -7.21
C HIS A 276 -18.02 -3.23 -7.05
N GLU A 277 -18.19 -4.50 -7.43
CA GLU A 277 -17.11 -5.50 -7.41
C GLU A 277 -16.53 -5.77 -6.01
N THR A 278 -17.40 -5.78 -4.99
CA THR A 278 -17.03 -6.14 -3.61
C THR A 278 -18.02 -7.13 -3.01
N GLN A 279 -17.58 -7.90 -2.02
CA GLN A 279 -18.47 -8.62 -1.10
C GLN A 279 -18.92 -7.66 0.02
N SER A 280 -20.09 -7.94 0.61
CA SER A 280 -20.54 -7.25 1.83
C SER A 280 -19.58 -7.51 3.00
N ILE A 281 -19.27 -6.47 3.78
CA ILE A 281 -18.34 -6.53 4.93
C ILE A 281 -18.70 -7.64 5.93
N ASP A 282 -19.99 -7.94 6.06
CA ASP A 282 -20.53 -8.92 7.00
C ASP A 282 -20.42 -10.37 6.54
N LYS A 283 -19.95 -10.59 5.31
CA LYS A 283 -19.86 -11.91 4.67
C LYS A 283 -18.45 -12.23 4.24
N PHE A 284 -18.18 -13.52 4.13
CA PHE A 284 -16.99 -14.04 3.45
C PHE A 284 -17.43 -14.93 2.30
N SER A 285 -16.75 -14.81 1.16
CA SER A 285 -16.89 -15.75 0.07
C SER A 285 -15.60 -15.79 -0.75
N TRP A 286 -15.38 -16.87 -1.47
CA TRP A 286 -14.36 -16.94 -2.50
C TRP A 286 -14.96 -17.45 -3.80
N GLY A 287 -14.32 -17.15 -4.94
CA GLY A 287 -14.80 -17.63 -6.23
C GLY A 287 -13.78 -17.57 -7.35
N VAL A 288 -13.94 -18.48 -8.32
CA VAL A 288 -13.13 -18.52 -9.54
C VAL A 288 -13.55 -17.38 -10.46
N ALA A 289 -12.63 -16.45 -10.69
CA ALA A 289 -12.86 -15.22 -11.46
C ALA A 289 -14.04 -14.38 -10.96
N ASP A 290 -14.47 -14.56 -9.70
CA ASP A 290 -15.57 -13.80 -9.10
C ASP A 290 -15.03 -12.52 -8.47
N ARG A 291 -15.25 -11.39 -9.13
CA ARG A 291 -14.86 -10.07 -8.63
C ARG A 291 -15.74 -9.59 -7.47
N GLY A 292 -16.92 -10.17 -7.26
CA GLY A 292 -17.80 -9.86 -6.14
C GLY A 292 -17.49 -10.68 -4.88
N ALA A 293 -16.52 -11.59 -4.93
CA ALA A 293 -16.09 -12.37 -3.78
C ALA A 293 -15.11 -11.62 -2.88
N SER A 294 -14.96 -12.08 -1.62
CA SER A 294 -13.92 -11.59 -0.72
C SER A 294 -12.52 -12.00 -1.20
N ILE A 295 -12.36 -13.27 -1.56
CA ILE A 295 -11.14 -13.79 -2.16
C ILE A 295 -11.41 -14.26 -3.58
N ARG A 296 -10.68 -13.72 -4.54
CA ARG A 296 -10.73 -14.13 -5.94
C ARG A 296 -9.57 -15.06 -6.25
N VAL A 297 -9.84 -16.07 -7.07
CA VAL A 297 -8.80 -16.93 -7.65
C VAL A 297 -8.87 -16.93 -9.19
N PRO A 298 -7.74 -17.08 -9.90
CA PRO A 298 -7.73 -17.14 -11.35
C PRO A 298 -8.55 -18.31 -11.93
N HIS A 299 -8.99 -18.19 -13.19
CA HIS A 299 -9.71 -19.25 -13.90
C HIS A 299 -8.97 -20.60 -13.93
N SER A 300 -7.64 -20.56 -14.00
CA SER A 300 -6.80 -21.75 -14.06
C SER A 300 -6.59 -22.40 -12.69
N PHE A 301 -6.94 -21.75 -11.58
CA PHE A 301 -6.51 -22.14 -10.24
C PHE A 301 -6.91 -23.59 -9.88
N VAL A 302 -8.19 -23.93 -10.04
CA VAL A 302 -8.72 -25.28 -9.79
C VAL A 302 -8.07 -26.32 -10.71
N ASN A 303 -7.97 -26.00 -12.01
CA ASN A 303 -7.37 -26.90 -13.00
C ASN A 303 -5.85 -27.06 -12.85
N ASN A 304 -5.20 -26.13 -12.13
CA ASN A 304 -3.77 -26.16 -11.81
C ASN A 304 -3.49 -26.82 -10.45
N GLY A 305 -4.42 -27.63 -9.94
CA GLY A 305 -4.26 -28.32 -8.67
C GLY A 305 -4.30 -27.38 -7.45
N TYR A 306 -5.05 -26.29 -7.54
CA TYR A 306 -5.16 -25.26 -6.48
C TYR A 306 -3.80 -24.63 -6.15
N LYS A 307 -2.97 -24.43 -7.19
CA LYS A 307 -1.64 -23.81 -7.08
C LYS A 307 -1.62 -22.40 -7.65
N GLY A 308 -0.90 -21.52 -6.96
CA GLY A 308 -0.64 -20.15 -7.42
C GLY A 308 -0.74 -19.13 -6.30
N TYR A 309 -1.55 -18.11 -6.50
CA TYR A 309 -1.79 -17.02 -5.56
C TYR A 309 -3.29 -16.80 -5.34
N LEU A 310 -3.61 -16.18 -4.22
CA LEU A 310 -4.95 -15.72 -3.88
C LEU A 310 -4.98 -14.20 -3.89
N GLU A 311 -6.11 -13.63 -4.29
CA GLU A 311 -6.34 -12.19 -4.29
C GLU A 311 -7.40 -11.85 -3.23
N ASP A 312 -6.99 -11.26 -2.11
CA ASP A 312 -7.92 -10.73 -1.11
C ASP A 312 -8.34 -9.32 -1.52
N ARG A 313 -9.63 -9.15 -1.84
CA ARG A 313 -10.19 -7.89 -2.34
C ARG A 313 -10.74 -7.00 -1.22
N ARG A 314 -10.68 -7.48 0.03
CA ARG A 314 -11.23 -6.78 1.20
C ARG A 314 -10.37 -5.64 1.76
N PRO A 315 -9.02 -5.61 1.64
CA PRO A 315 -8.26 -4.46 2.12
C PRO A 315 -8.61 -3.20 1.34
N ASN A 316 -8.68 -2.07 2.05
CA ASN A 316 -8.98 -0.79 1.43
C ASN A 316 -7.71 0.04 1.18
N SER A 317 -7.88 1.10 0.39
CA SER A 317 -6.79 1.97 -0.08
C SER A 317 -6.04 2.72 1.03
N GLN A 318 -6.59 2.87 2.24
CA GLN A 318 -5.88 3.45 3.40
C GLN A 318 -5.22 2.39 4.29
N GLY A 319 -5.46 1.10 4.03
CA GLY A 319 -4.93 0.02 4.86
C GLY A 319 -3.41 0.10 4.97
N ASP A 320 -2.88 -0.26 6.13
CA ASP A 320 -1.43 -0.38 6.33
C ASP A 320 -0.97 -1.73 5.75
N PRO A 321 -0.12 -1.75 4.68
CA PRO A 321 0.36 -2.98 4.09
C PRO A 321 1.11 -3.87 5.11
N TYR A 322 1.70 -3.30 6.16
CA TYR A 322 2.30 -4.06 7.25
C TYR A 322 1.24 -4.84 8.05
N ALA A 323 0.15 -4.17 8.46
CA ALA A 323 -0.93 -4.79 9.22
C ALA A 323 -1.67 -5.85 8.39
N ILE A 324 -1.92 -5.56 7.11
CA ILE A 324 -2.57 -6.49 6.17
C ILE A 324 -1.72 -7.76 6.00
N ALA A 325 -0.43 -7.61 5.67
CA ALA A 325 0.46 -8.75 5.50
C ALA A 325 0.60 -9.57 6.79
N SER A 326 0.72 -8.91 7.95
CA SER A 326 0.77 -9.59 9.26
C SER A 326 -0.48 -10.43 9.50
N ARG A 327 -1.68 -9.86 9.29
CA ARG A 327 -2.94 -10.58 9.51
C ARG A 327 -3.15 -11.74 8.54
N VAL A 328 -2.74 -11.59 7.28
CA VAL A 328 -2.75 -12.66 6.27
C VAL A 328 -1.84 -13.81 6.71
N LEU A 329 -0.60 -13.54 7.09
CA LEU A 329 0.35 -14.59 7.50
C LEU A 329 -0.06 -15.26 8.80
N GLN A 330 -0.63 -14.53 9.76
CA GLN A 330 -1.18 -15.12 10.99
C GLN A 330 -2.27 -16.15 10.69
N THR A 331 -3.18 -15.86 9.76
CA THR A 331 -4.24 -16.79 9.36
C THR A 331 -3.68 -17.98 8.58
N ILE A 332 -2.73 -17.77 7.67
CA ILE A 332 -2.07 -18.86 6.93
C ILE A 332 -1.38 -19.83 7.89
N ALA A 333 -0.71 -19.31 8.92
CA ALA A 333 -0.02 -20.13 9.92
C ALA A 333 -0.95 -21.04 10.74
N GLU A 334 -2.27 -20.79 10.75
CA GLU A 334 -3.25 -21.69 11.38
C GLU A 334 -3.49 -22.99 10.58
N VAL A 335 -3.16 -23.02 9.29
CA VAL A 335 -3.50 -24.12 8.36
C VAL A 335 -2.30 -25.01 8.01
N GLY A 336 -1.10 -24.63 8.48
CA GLY A 336 0.14 -25.41 8.39
C GLY A 336 0.72 -25.50 6.99
#